data_AF-A0A8T5UM03-F1
#
_entry.id   AF-A0A8T5UM03-F1
#
_cell.length_a   1.000
_cell.length_b   1.000
_cell.length_c   1.000
_cell.angle_alpha   90.00
_cell.angle_beta   90.00
_cell.angle_gamma   90.00
#
_symmetry.space_group_name_H-M   'P 1'
#
loop_
_entity.id
_entity.type
_entity.pdbx_description
1 polymer ?
#
loop_
_entity_poly.entity_id
_entity_poly.type
_entity_poly.pdbx_seq_one_letter_code
_entity_poly.pdbx_strand_id
1 'polypeptide(L)'
;MSEEMKGIIDASYDNGTPIWLHTSDYIFGMVPVDSSGGRWTEISYTFEDPDEPLAKTERSAELSFQFLLEEVEKGVSFDVDDLKVPLIKEFAKTLESKSGPEKINALIAELITNSTTYSSKFPIIKGKGEVDVLKGKI
;
A
#
# COMPACT_ATOMS: atom_id res chain seq x y z
N MET A 1 20.43 0.29 1.04
CA MET A 1 19.01 0.41 0.66
C MET A 1 18.20 -0.80 1.10
N SER A 2 18.66 -2.03 0.90
CA SER A 2 18.01 -3.24 1.44
C SER A 2 17.78 -3.19 2.96
N GLU A 3 18.81 -2.85 3.75
CA GLU A 3 18.69 -2.72 5.21
C GLU A 3 17.80 -1.53 5.63
N GLU A 4 17.77 -0.47 4.83
CA GLU A 4 16.88 0.67 5.06
C GLU A 4 15.42 0.28 4.82
N MET A 5 15.15 -0.45 3.74
CA MET A 5 13.81 -0.97 3.44
C MET A 5 13.33 -1.94 4.54
N LYS A 6 14.20 -2.83 5.03
CA LYS A 6 13.88 -3.71 6.17
C LYS A 6 13.55 -2.91 7.43
N GLY A 7 14.30 -1.85 7.72
CA GLY A 7 14.00 -0.95 8.83
C GLY A 7 12.65 -0.22 8.69
N ILE A 8 12.28 0.19 7.48
CA ILE A 8 10.96 0.78 7.20
C ILE A 8 9.85 -0.24 7.44
N ILE A 9 10.04 -1.48 6.96
CA ILE A 9 9.09 -2.58 7.17
C ILE A 9 8.90 -2.88 8.66
N ASP A 10 9.98 -2.95 9.44
CA ASP A 10 9.90 -3.26 10.87
C ASP A 10 9.13 -2.17 11.66
N ALA A 11 9.29 -0.90 11.27
CA ALA A 11 8.64 0.24 11.91
C ALA A 11 7.25 0.57 11.32
N SER A 12 6.82 -0.08 10.22
CA SER A 12 5.69 0.40 9.42
C SER A 12 4.34 0.42 10.15
N TYR A 13 4.23 -0.34 11.24
CA TYR A 13 3.01 -0.44 12.05
C TYR A 13 3.01 0.45 13.30
N ASP A 14 4.08 1.21 13.55
CA ASP A 14 4.24 1.95 14.81
C ASP A 14 3.25 3.13 14.93
N ASN A 15 2.83 3.68 13.78
CA ASN A 15 1.98 4.87 13.70
C ASN A 15 0.57 4.60 13.13
N GLY A 16 0.22 3.34 12.88
CA GLY A 16 -1.07 2.97 12.30
C GLY A 16 -0.99 1.72 11.45
N THR A 17 -2.01 1.50 10.61
CA THR A 17 -2.05 0.35 9.68
C THR A 17 -1.55 0.80 8.31
N PRO A 18 -0.34 0.38 7.88
CA PRO A 18 0.11 0.57 6.52
C PRO A 18 -0.62 -0.38 5.57
N ILE A 19 -0.48 -0.13 4.28
CA ILE A 19 -0.70 -1.14 3.24
C ILE A 19 0.64 -1.50 2.61
N TRP A 20 0.86 -2.78 2.40
CA TRP A 20 1.99 -3.32 1.67
C TRP A 20 1.48 -4.24 0.57
N LEU A 21 1.99 -4.03 -0.64
CA LEU A 21 1.72 -4.80 -1.84
C LEU A 21 3.04 -5.34 -2.39
N HIS A 22 3.07 -6.55 -2.93
CA HIS A 22 4.29 -7.09 -3.53
C HIS A 22 4.02 -7.88 -4.82
N THR A 23 4.72 -7.55 -5.90
CA THR A 23 4.60 -8.30 -7.15
C THR A 23 5.88 -9.11 -7.38
N SER A 24 6.08 -9.61 -8.60
CA SER A 24 7.39 -10.16 -9.00
C SER A 24 8.43 -9.06 -9.18
N ASP A 25 7.98 -7.82 -9.41
CA ASP A 25 8.82 -6.75 -9.96
C ASP A 25 9.14 -5.68 -8.89
N TYR A 26 8.25 -5.49 -7.91
CA TYR A 26 8.45 -4.49 -6.86
C TYR A 26 7.69 -4.79 -5.55
N ILE A 27 8.03 -4.04 -4.51
CA ILE A 27 7.25 -3.89 -3.28
C ILE A 27 6.77 -2.44 -3.22
N PHE A 28 5.47 -2.26 -3.01
CA PHE A 28 4.87 -0.95 -2.75
C PHE A 28 4.34 -0.88 -1.32
N GLY A 29 4.52 0.26 -0.69
CA GLY A 29 4.00 0.56 0.63
C GLY A 29 3.40 1.96 0.72
N MET A 30 2.37 2.09 1.53
CA MET A 30 1.89 3.39 2.01
C MET A 30 1.83 3.33 3.53
N VAL A 31 2.75 4.05 4.18
CA VAL A 31 3.04 3.94 5.62
C VAL A 31 2.68 5.24 6.34
N PRO A 32 1.95 5.20 7.48
CA PRO A 32 1.63 6.41 8.22
C PRO A 32 2.87 6.99 8.89
N VAL A 33 3.10 8.30 8.74
CA VAL A 33 4.25 9.00 9.34
C VAL A 33 4.03 9.23 10.83
N ASP A 34 2.78 9.45 11.23
CA ASP A 34 2.39 9.71 12.61
C ASP A 34 0.96 9.22 12.87
N SER A 35 0.60 9.07 14.15
CA SER A 35 -0.68 8.51 14.58
C SER A 35 -1.91 9.35 14.23
N SER A 36 -1.73 10.58 13.73
CA SER A 36 -2.86 11.39 13.25
C SER A 36 -3.39 10.91 11.90
N GLY A 37 -2.57 10.16 11.15
CA GLY A 37 -2.89 9.75 9.79
C GLY A 37 -2.93 10.90 8.79
N GLY A 38 -2.43 12.09 9.16
CA GLY A 38 -2.41 13.28 8.30
C GLY A 38 -1.35 13.26 7.20
N ARG A 39 -0.28 12.46 7.39
CA ARG A 39 0.83 12.31 6.45
C ARG A 39 1.22 10.86 6.30
N TRP A 40 1.60 10.50 5.07
CA TRP A 40 1.95 9.14 4.70
C TRP A 40 3.18 9.15 3.80
N THR A 41 4.04 8.17 3.99
CA THR A 41 5.18 7.91 3.12
C THR A 41 4.81 6.79 2.16
N GLU A 42 4.80 7.11 0.87
CA GLU A 42 4.83 6.13 -0.20
C GLU A 42 6.24 5.55 -0.29
N ILE A 43 6.32 4.23 -0.35
CA ILE A 43 7.54 3.46 -0.45
C ILE A 43 7.43 2.61 -1.72
N SER A 44 8.43 2.66 -2.59
CA SER A 44 8.54 1.75 -3.72
C SER A 44 9.95 1.14 -3.69
N TYR A 45 10.02 -0.19 -3.72
CA TYR A 45 11.25 -0.95 -3.82
C TYR A 45 11.21 -1.82 -5.08
N THR A 46 11.93 -1.45 -6.13
CA THR A 46 12.01 -2.23 -7.38
C THR A 46 13.12 -3.28 -7.31
N PHE A 47 12.91 -4.43 -7.96
CA PHE A 47 13.94 -5.45 -8.15
C PHE A 47 14.70 -5.29 -9.48
N GLU A 48 14.23 -4.40 -10.36
CA GLU A 48 14.79 -4.24 -11.71
C GLU A 48 16.00 -3.32 -11.77
N ASP A 49 16.08 -2.33 -10.87
CA ASP A 49 17.19 -1.38 -10.78
C ASP A 49 17.93 -1.56 -9.44
N PRO A 50 19.02 -2.33 -9.40
CA PRO A 50 19.76 -2.60 -8.16
C PRO A 50 20.57 -1.39 -7.67
N ASP A 51 20.79 -0.36 -8.48
CA ASP A 51 21.60 0.81 -8.13
C ASP A 51 20.79 1.85 -7.35
N GLU A 52 19.49 1.97 -7.62
CA GLU A 52 18.55 2.83 -6.89
C GLU A 52 17.17 2.15 -6.67
N PRO A 53 17.09 1.00 -5.98
CA PRO A 53 15.86 0.23 -5.88
C PRO A 53 14.80 0.91 -5.01
N LEU A 54 15.19 1.78 -4.06
CA LEU A 54 14.29 2.33 -3.05
C LEU A 54 13.94 3.80 -3.34
N ALA A 55 12.68 4.06 -3.65
CA ALA A 55 12.08 5.39 -3.70
C ALA A 55 11.14 5.63 -2.52
N LYS A 56 11.16 6.86 -1.99
CA LYS A 56 10.29 7.27 -0.87
C LYS A 56 9.71 8.65 -1.16
N THR A 57 8.42 8.84 -0.92
CA THR A 57 7.80 10.16 -1.06
C THR A 57 6.74 10.38 0.01
N GLU A 58 6.92 11.42 0.81
CA GLU A 58 5.95 11.81 1.84
C GLU A 58 4.93 12.81 1.27
N ARG A 59 3.64 12.58 1.56
CA ARG A 59 2.54 13.46 1.13
C ARG A 59 1.46 13.56 2.21
N SER A 60 0.51 14.47 2.01
CA SER A 60 -0.70 14.55 2.83
C SER A 60 -1.61 13.35 2.58
N ALA A 61 -2.45 13.00 3.56
CA ALA A 61 -3.38 11.89 3.46
C ALA A 61 -4.32 11.96 2.24
N GLU A 62 -4.77 13.16 1.85
CA GLU A 62 -5.64 13.34 0.67
C GLU A 62 -4.90 12.95 -0.62
N LEU A 63 -3.64 13.38 -0.77
CA LEU A 63 -2.86 13.06 -1.95
C LEU A 63 -2.42 11.59 -1.92
N SER A 64 -1.98 11.08 -0.77
CA SER A 64 -1.64 9.67 -0.60
C SER A 64 -2.81 8.73 -0.88
N PHE A 65 -4.05 9.13 -0.56
CA PHE A 65 -5.24 8.38 -0.96
C PHE A 65 -5.38 8.28 -2.48
N GLN A 66 -5.17 9.38 -3.21
CA GLN A 66 -5.22 9.39 -4.68
C GLN A 66 -4.14 8.49 -5.29
N PHE A 67 -2.90 8.58 -4.79
CA PHE A 67 -1.79 7.75 -5.26
C PHE A 67 -1.99 6.27 -4.92
N LEU A 68 -2.49 5.95 -3.73
CA LEU A 68 -2.84 4.57 -3.38
C LEU A 68 -3.94 4.02 -4.29
N LEU A 69 -4.97 4.81 -4.57
CA LEU A 69 -6.04 4.40 -5.47
C LEU A 69 -5.49 4.17 -6.88
N GLU A 70 -4.64 5.06 -7.38
CA GLU A 70 -3.98 4.89 -8.68
C GLU A 70 -3.12 3.63 -8.74
N GLU A 71 -2.33 3.37 -7.70
CA GLU A 71 -1.49 2.17 -7.60
C GLU A 71 -2.34 0.89 -7.67
N VAL A 72 -3.41 0.82 -6.88
CA VAL A 72 -4.29 -0.35 -6.87
C VAL A 72 -5.07 -0.49 -8.18
N GLU A 73 -5.51 0.62 -8.79
CA GLU A 73 -6.30 0.58 -10.03
C GLU A 73 -5.48 0.32 -11.28
N LYS A 74 -4.22 0.75 -11.31
CA LYS A 74 -3.35 0.69 -12.50
C LYS A 74 -2.12 -0.17 -12.26
N GLY A 75 -1.33 0.12 -11.23
CA GLY A 75 -0.08 -0.61 -10.92
C GLY A 75 -0.35 -2.09 -10.71
N VAL A 76 -1.11 -2.43 -9.67
CA VAL A 76 -1.43 -3.84 -9.33
C VAL A 76 -2.21 -4.55 -10.44
N SER A 77 -2.97 -3.82 -11.25
CA SER A 77 -3.76 -4.41 -12.34
C SER A 77 -2.90 -5.00 -13.46
N PHE A 78 -1.62 -4.63 -13.58
CA PHE A 78 -0.69 -5.27 -14.52
C PHE A 78 -0.28 -6.68 -14.09
N ASP A 79 -0.27 -6.96 -12.78
CA ASP A 79 0.16 -8.24 -12.19
C ASP A 79 -1.00 -9.14 -11.76
N VAL A 80 -2.21 -8.58 -11.64
CA VAL A 80 -3.39 -9.25 -11.08
C VAL A 80 -4.55 -9.20 -12.07
N ASP A 81 -4.57 -10.16 -12.99
CA ASP A 81 -5.55 -10.26 -14.08
C ASP A 81 -7.03 -10.30 -13.63
N ASP A 82 -7.30 -10.83 -12.43
CA ASP A 82 -8.65 -10.97 -11.88
C ASP A 82 -9.06 -9.81 -10.95
N LEU A 83 -8.27 -8.74 -10.90
CA LEU A 83 -8.55 -7.58 -10.06
C LEU A 83 -9.83 -6.85 -10.49
N LYS A 84 -10.81 -6.82 -9.59
CA LYS A 84 -12.10 -6.16 -9.81
C LYS A 84 -12.01 -4.65 -9.55
N VAL A 85 -11.24 -3.95 -10.38
CA VAL A 85 -11.09 -2.48 -10.37
C VAL A 85 -12.43 -1.73 -10.26
N PRO A 86 -13.53 -2.13 -10.94
CA PRO A 86 -14.82 -1.46 -10.78
C PRO A 86 -15.34 -1.45 -9.33
N LEU A 87 -15.16 -2.52 -8.56
CA LEU A 87 -15.62 -2.59 -7.16
C LEU A 87 -14.79 -1.68 -6.24
N ILE A 88 -13.49 -1.55 -6.53
CA ILE A 88 -12.59 -0.65 -5.78
C ILE A 88 -13.04 0.80 -5.99
N LYS A 89 -13.36 1.17 -7.24
CA LYS A 89 -13.92 2.49 -7.59
C LYS A 89 -15.26 2.75 -6.92
N GLU A 90 -16.14 1.77 -6.90
CA GLU A 90 -17.44 1.88 -6.21
C GLU A 90 -17.27 2.12 -4.72
N PHE A 91 -16.35 1.40 -4.06
CA PHE A 91 -16.05 1.64 -2.66
C PHE A 91 -15.43 3.02 -2.43
N ALA A 92 -14.45 3.42 -3.24
CA ALA A 92 -13.79 4.72 -3.12
C ALA A 92 -14.78 5.90 -3.21
N LYS A 93 -15.81 5.80 -4.06
CA LYS A 93 -16.89 6.80 -4.13
C LYS A 93 -17.65 6.98 -2.82
N THR A 94 -17.80 5.93 -2.02
CA THR A 94 -18.47 6.02 -0.71
C THR A 94 -17.66 6.86 0.30
N LEU A 95 -16.39 7.13 0.01
CA LEU A 95 -15.48 7.86 0.87
C LEU A 95 -15.35 9.35 0.50
N GLU A 96 -15.98 9.82 -0.59
CA GLU A 96 -15.80 11.18 -1.12
C GLU A 96 -16.06 12.30 -0.09
N SER A 97 -17.02 12.09 0.81
CA SER A 97 -17.40 13.05 1.86
C SER A 97 -16.50 13.01 3.11
N LYS A 98 -15.57 12.05 3.21
CA LYS A 98 -14.70 11.87 4.37
C LYS A 98 -13.44 12.73 4.28
N SER A 99 -12.78 12.96 5.41
CA SER A 99 -11.45 13.60 5.42
C SER A 99 -10.37 12.69 4.82
N GLY A 100 -9.26 13.27 4.38
CA GLY A 100 -8.12 12.51 3.83
C GLY A 100 -7.65 11.34 4.73
N PRO A 101 -7.40 11.56 6.03
CA PRO A 101 -7.06 10.48 6.96
C PRO A 101 -8.11 9.38 7.05
N GLU A 102 -9.40 9.73 7.03
CA GLU A 102 -10.49 8.75 7.05
C GLU A 102 -10.57 7.96 5.73
N LYS A 103 -10.35 8.61 4.58
CA LYS A 103 -10.37 7.97 3.26
C LYS A 103 -9.30 6.88 3.16
N ILE A 104 -8.04 7.24 3.41
CA ILE A 104 -6.91 6.31 3.26
C ILE A 104 -7.02 5.14 4.24
N ASN A 105 -7.35 5.40 5.52
CA ASN A 105 -7.53 4.33 6.49
C ASN A 105 -8.70 3.40 6.13
N ALA A 106 -9.84 3.95 5.66
CA ALA A 106 -10.98 3.15 5.25
C ALA A 106 -10.67 2.30 4.01
N LEU A 107 -9.94 2.85 3.03
CA LEU A 107 -9.51 2.10 1.85
C LEU A 107 -8.56 0.96 2.24
N ILE A 108 -7.55 1.22 3.06
CA ILE A 108 -6.61 0.19 3.51
C ILE A 108 -7.34 -0.92 4.27
N ALA A 109 -8.22 -0.56 5.21
CA ALA A 109 -8.99 -1.51 5.99
C ALA A 109 -9.88 -2.40 5.10
N GLU A 110 -10.55 -1.81 4.11
CA GLU A 110 -11.37 -2.53 3.13
C GLU A 110 -10.54 -3.51 2.29
N LEU A 111 -9.43 -3.05 1.72
CA LEU A 111 -8.58 -3.87 0.85
C LEU A 111 -7.95 -5.05 1.61
N ILE A 112 -7.56 -4.84 2.88
CA ILE A 112 -7.02 -5.90 3.74
C ILE A 112 -8.09 -6.92 4.12
N THR A 113 -9.25 -6.43 4.60
CA THR A 113 -10.31 -7.28 5.16
C THR A 113 -11.02 -8.07 4.07
N ASN A 114 -11.28 -7.43 2.93
CA ASN A 114 -12.10 -7.97 1.84
C ASN A 114 -11.25 -8.29 0.61
N SER A 115 -9.96 -8.57 0.77
CA SER A 115 -9.03 -8.77 -0.35
C SER A 115 -9.54 -9.78 -1.39
N THR A 116 -10.15 -10.88 -0.93
CA THR A 116 -10.71 -11.95 -1.78
C THR A 116 -11.94 -11.53 -2.59
N THR A 117 -12.63 -10.46 -2.17
CA THR A 117 -13.72 -9.86 -2.95
C THR A 117 -13.17 -9.24 -4.22
N TYR A 118 -12.00 -8.60 -4.12
CA TYR A 118 -11.35 -7.86 -5.21
C TYR A 118 -10.52 -8.75 -6.13
N SER A 119 -9.81 -9.74 -5.61
CA SER A 119 -9.08 -10.73 -6.40
C SER A 119 -8.75 -11.97 -5.56
N SER A 120 -8.69 -13.13 -6.19
CA SER A 120 -8.22 -14.37 -5.56
C SER A 120 -6.72 -14.38 -5.28
N LYS A 121 -5.96 -13.50 -5.94
CA LYS A 121 -4.50 -13.38 -5.90
C LYS A 121 -4.01 -11.99 -5.49
N PHE A 122 -4.85 -11.20 -4.81
CA PHE A 122 -4.49 -9.84 -4.46
C PHE A 122 -3.21 -9.82 -3.58
N PRO A 123 -2.11 -9.18 -4.02
CA PRO A 123 -0.78 -9.39 -3.43
C PRO A 123 -0.55 -8.50 -2.21
N ILE A 124 -1.48 -8.54 -1.26
CA ILE A 124 -1.52 -7.66 -0.09
C ILE A 124 -1.07 -8.39 1.17
N ILE A 125 -0.23 -7.73 1.97
CA ILE A 125 0.10 -8.17 3.33
C ILE A 125 -1.07 -7.84 4.25
N LYS A 126 -1.62 -8.85 4.92
CA LYS A 126 -2.87 -8.69 5.71
C LYS A 126 -2.64 -8.14 7.11
N GLY A 127 -1.40 -8.13 7.59
CA GLY A 127 -1.09 -7.56 8.89
C GLY A 127 0.36 -7.75 9.32
N LYS A 128 0.68 -7.25 10.52
CA LYS A 128 2.04 -7.22 11.08
C LYS A 128 2.72 -8.59 11.12
N GLY A 129 1.95 -9.66 11.35
CA GLY A 129 2.49 -11.03 11.41
C GLY A 129 2.96 -11.59 10.05
N GLU A 130 2.59 -10.96 8.94
CA GLU A 130 2.95 -11.39 7.58
C GLU A 130 4.07 -10.51 6.99
N VAL A 131 4.49 -9.45 7.67
CA VAL A 131 5.38 -8.44 7.10
C VAL A 131 6.80 -8.97 6.81
N ASP A 132 7.21 -10.04 7.51
CA ASP A 132 8.49 -10.71 7.28
C ASP A 132 8.60 -11.32 5.87
N VAL A 133 7.47 -11.58 5.20
CA VAL A 133 7.43 -12.02 3.79
C VAL A 133 8.12 -11.00 2.87
N LEU A 134 7.95 -9.70 3.15
CA LEU A 134 8.58 -8.64 2.36
C LEU A 134 10.09 -8.64 2.53
N LYS A 135 10.58 -8.84 3.76
CA LYS A 135 12.02 -8.88 4.05
C LYS A 135 12.71 -10.07 3.40
N GLY A 136 12.01 -11.18 3.20
CA GLY A 136 12.53 -12.34 2.47
C GLY A 136 12.68 -12.14 0.96
N LYS A 137 12.08 -11.08 0.39
CA LYS A 137 12.16 -10.71 -1.02
C LYS A 137 13.25 -9.68 -1.32
N ILE A 138 13.82 -9.06 -0.29
CA ILE A 138 14.83 -7.99 -0.35
C ILE A 138 16.22 -8.56 -0.09
#